data_AF-A0A8T6XYS5-F1
#
_entry.id   AF-A0A8T6XYS5-F1
#
_cell.length_a   1.000
_cell.length_b   1.000
_cell.length_c   1.000
_cell.angle_alpha   90.00
_cell.angle_beta   90.00
_cell.angle_gamma   90.00
#
_symmetry.space_group_name_H-M   'P 1'
#
loop_
_entity.id
_entity.type
_entity.pdbx_description
1 polymer ?
#
loop_
_entity_poly.entity_id
_entity_poly.type
_entity_poly.pdbx_seq_one_letter_code
_entity_poly.pdbx_strand_id
1 'polypeptide(L)'
;PGARLVNIKVADAQGAVDVTQVIAAIDWVIQHRNDNGMNIRVIALAYGTDGVQSYDRDPLAHMVEKAWNAGIVVVAAAGNDGNAAPLRNPAYDPFVIAVGAAENNTSKISGVASFSNCGTSERFVDLVAPGRSILSLRAPGSYADLNYPQAAVDGTYFLGSGSSQAAAVVAGGVALVLDKHPELTPDQVKKMLMANATYVQGASFTCQGAGALNMGNVYSANPPNVNSSAQTYQPSYGNGSLEAARGDNHVSDNGVALVGEYDIMGSPWIPYCVVKGKTATCDTTHWTGGNFNGVTWSGVSWSGLSWSGVSWSGVSWSGVSWSGVSWSSKTWSNAAWNGVSWSGLSWSGVTWSGVSWSGLSWSGVSWDGPAPRFD
;
A
#
# COMPACT_ATOMS: atom_id res chain seq x y z
N PRO A 1 10.41 15.70 7.41
CA PRO A 1 9.00 16.07 7.04
C PRO A 1 8.75 16.32 5.54
N GLY A 2 9.78 16.57 4.71
CA GLY A 2 9.61 16.92 3.29
C GLY A 2 9.30 15.76 2.32
N ALA A 3 9.09 14.53 2.80
CA ALA A 3 8.74 13.41 1.93
C ALA A 3 7.33 13.62 1.32
N ARG A 4 7.21 13.34 0.02
CA ARG A 4 5.90 13.31 -0.66
C ARG A 4 5.20 11.97 -0.36
N LEU A 5 3.87 12.00 -0.25
CA LEU A 5 3.05 10.83 0.05
C LEU A 5 2.21 10.45 -1.17
N VAL A 6 2.16 9.14 -1.46
CA VAL A 6 1.21 8.53 -2.39
C VAL A 6 0.37 7.57 -1.56
N ASN A 7 -0.95 7.79 -1.53
CA ASN A 7 -1.87 6.93 -0.80
C ASN A 7 -2.52 5.94 -1.78
N ILE A 8 -2.40 4.65 -1.51
CA ILE A 8 -3.02 3.59 -2.31
C ILE A 8 -4.00 2.86 -1.39
N LYS A 9 -5.29 3.11 -1.62
CA LYS A 9 -6.36 2.50 -0.81
C LYS A 9 -6.57 1.05 -1.24
N VAL A 10 -6.25 0.14 -0.33
CA VAL A 10 -6.51 -1.31 -0.47
C VAL A 10 -7.54 -1.85 0.52
N ALA A 11 -7.91 -1.03 1.51
CA ALA A 11 -8.89 -1.41 2.53
C ALA A 11 -10.30 -0.90 2.19
N ASP A 12 -11.31 -1.63 2.65
CA ASP A 12 -12.70 -1.17 2.65
C ASP A 12 -12.96 -0.11 3.75
N ALA A 13 -14.23 0.23 3.99
CA ALA A 13 -14.61 1.24 5.00
C ALA A 13 -14.44 0.74 6.45
N GLN A 14 -14.38 -0.58 6.64
CA GLN A 14 -14.23 -1.25 7.93
C GLN A 14 -12.75 -1.56 8.23
N GLY A 15 -11.87 -1.38 7.24
CA GLY A 15 -10.44 -1.67 7.35
C GLY A 15 -10.07 -3.09 6.92
N ALA A 16 -11.00 -3.86 6.35
CA ALA A 16 -10.70 -5.18 5.82
C ALA A 16 -9.94 -5.05 4.48
N VAL A 17 -8.98 -5.93 4.27
CA VAL A 17 -8.04 -5.87 3.13
C VAL A 17 -7.82 -7.28 2.59
N ASP A 18 -8.04 -7.47 1.29
CA ASP A 18 -7.75 -8.74 0.63
C ASP A 18 -6.29 -8.77 0.11
N VAL A 19 -5.66 -9.95 0.18
CA VAL A 19 -4.27 -10.15 -0.29
C VAL A 19 -4.09 -9.74 -1.76
N THR A 20 -5.08 -10.02 -2.62
CA THR A 20 -4.98 -9.68 -4.05
C THR A 20 -4.95 -8.17 -4.29
N GLN A 21 -5.63 -7.38 -3.46
CA GLN A 21 -5.58 -5.92 -3.54
C GLN A 21 -4.22 -5.37 -3.14
N VAL A 22 -3.57 -5.99 -2.14
CA VAL A 22 -2.21 -5.60 -1.73
C VAL A 22 -1.20 -5.94 -2.80
N ILE A 23 -1.28 -7.14 -3.39
CA ILE A 23 -0.42 -7.55 -4.51
C ILE A 23 -0.60 -6.59 -5.69
N ALA A 24 -1.83 -6.27 -6.04
CA ALA A 24 -2.16 -5.30 -7.07
C ALA A 24 -1.59 -3.89 -6.81
N ALA A 25 -1.72 -3.41 -5.59
CA ALA A 25 -1.21 -2.10 -5.19
C ALA A 25 0.33 -2.04 -5.29
N ILE A 26 1.02 -3.09 -4.84
CA ILE A 26 2.49 -3.15 -4.93
C ILE A 26 2.93 -3.21 -6.40
N ASP A 27 2.27 -4.01 -7.23
CA ASP A 27 2.54 -4.07 -8.66
C ASP A 27 2.37 -2.69 -9.34
N TRP A 28 1.29 -1.96 -9.00
CA TRP A 28 1.11 -0.59 -9.46
C TRP A 28 2.25 0.33 -9.02
N VAL A 29 2.68 0.25 -7.76
CA VAL A 29 3.83 1.04 -7.29
C VAL A 29 5.07 0.74 -8.10
N ILE A 30 5.36 -0.54 -8.37
CA ILE A 30 6.54 -0.95 -9.15
C ILE A 30 6.50 -0.34 -10.56
N GLN A 31 5.34 -0.39 -11.22
CA GLN A 31 5.15 0.11 -12.58
C GLN A 31 5.20 1.64 -12.64
N HIS A 32 4.60 2.33 -11.68
CA HIS A 32 4.37 3.77 -11.73
C HIS A 32 5.28 4.59 -10.82
N ARG A 33 6.27 3.97 -10.14
CA ARG A 33 7.14 4.66 -9.16
C ARG A 33 7.83 5.93 -9.67
N ASN A 34 8.02 6.07 -10.98
CA ASN A 34 8.69 7.21 -11.61
C ASN A 34 7.75 8.11 -12.43
N ASP A 35 6.46 7.79 -12.50
CA ASP A 35 5.52 8.51 -13.34
C ASP A 35 5.26 9.91 -12.81
N ASN A 36 5.02 10.88 -13.69
CA ASN A 36 4.63 12.25 -13.33
C ASN A 36 5.57 12.91 -12.30
N GLY A 37 6.86 12.60 -12.37
CA GLY A 37 7.87 13.12 -11.44
C GLY A 37 7.81 12.50 -10.04
N MET A 38 7.15 11.35 -9.88
CA MET A 38 7.26 10.52 -8.69
C MET A 38 8.64 9.88 -8.59
N ASN A 39 9.00 9.46 -7.38
CA ASN A 39 10.19 8.67 -7.08
C ASN A 39 9.85 7.83 -5.85
N ILE A 40 8.91 6.88 -6.02
CA ILE A 40 8.47 6.04 -4.91
C ILE A 40 9.63 5.08 -4.58
N ARG A 41 10.15 5.22 -3.36
CA ARG A 41 11.29 4.43 -2.86
C ARG A 41 11.02 3.71 -1.56
N VAL A 42 9.85 3.94 -0.95
CA VAL A 42 9.45 3.34 0.32
C VAL A 42 7.98 2.95 0.24
N ILE A 43 7.66 1.71 0.61
CA ILE A 43 6.31 1.23 0.87
C ILE A 43 6.20 0.96 2.37
N ALA A 44 5.20 1.55 3.02
CA ALA A 44 4.83 1.24 4.39
C ALA A 44 3.58 0.35 4.41
N LEU A 45 3.73 -0.93 4.77
CA LEU A 45 2.64 -1.88 4.92
C LEU A 45 2.27 -2.03 6.39
N ALA A 46 1.29 -1.22 6.81
CA ALA A 46 0.61 -1.33 8.10
C ALA A 46 -0.49 -2.42 8.07
N TYR A 47 -0.18 -3.58 7.49
CA TYR A 47 -1.09 -4.67 7.15
C TYR A 47 -0.39 -6.02 7.41
N GLY A 48 -1.16 -7.07 7.69
CA GLY A 48 -0.68 -8.44 7.51
C GLY A 48 -1.75 -9.53 7.68
N THR A 49 -1.41 -10.75 7.27
CA THR A 49 -2.27 -11.96 7.33
C THR A 49 -1.66 -13.07 8.18
N ASP A 50 -2.48 -14.06 8.58
CA ASP A 50 -2.07 -15.35 9.17
C ASP A 50 -1.54 -16.37 8.15
N GLY A 51 -1.27 -15.95 6.91
CA GLY A 51 -0.97 -16.87 5.81
C GLY A 51 -0.08 -18.05 6.22
N VAL A 52 -0.55 -19.26 5.96
CA VAL A 52 -0.05 -20.50 6.59
C VAL A 52 1.05 -21.19 5.78
N GLN A 53 1.35 -20.66 4.60
CA GLN A 53 2.38 -21.18 3.72
C GLN A 53 3.73 -20.49 3.96
N SER A 54 4.80 -21.18 3.55
CA SER A 54 6.15 -20.63 3.57
C SER A 54 6.27 -19.43 2.63
N TYR A 55 7.04 -18.42 3.05
CA TYR A 55 7.28 -17.20 2.27
C TYR A 55 7.85 -17.51 0.88
N ASP A 56 8.65 -18.58 0.75
CA ASP A 56 9.31 -18.98 -0.50
C ASP A 56 8.33 -19.39 -1.62
N ARG A 57 7.04 -19.55 -1.33
CA ARG A 57 5.98 -19.77 -2.32
C ARG A 57 4.86 -18.75 -2.23
N ASP A 58 4.82 -17.96 -1.16
CA ASP A 58 3.76 -17.01 -0.93
C ASP A 58 3.73 -15.90 -1.99
N PRO A 59 2.58 -15.64 -2.63
CA PRO A 59 2.50 -14.64 -3.70
C PRO A 59 2.58 -13.20 -3.19
N LEU A 60 2.21 -12.92 -1.94
CA LEU A 60 2.39 -11.61 -1.34
C LEU A 60 3.87 -11.37 -1.02
N ALA A 61 4.57 -12.38 -0.47
CA ALA A 61 6.03 -12.38 -0.29
C ALA A 61 6.74 -12.10 -1.62
N HIS A 62 6.39 -12.86 -2.67
CA HIS A 62 6.95 -12.64 -4.01
C HIS A 62 6.77 -11.20 -4.51
N MET A 63 5.60 -10.60 -4.29
CA MET A 63 5.35 -9.24 -4.75
C MET A 63 6.12 -8.18 -3.94
N VAL A 64 6.29 -8.36 -2.63
CA VAL A 64 7.14 -7.45 -1.84
C VAL A 64 8.62 -7.61 -2.21
N GLU A 65 9.09 -8.81 -2.54
CA GLU A 65 10.44 -9.04 -3.07
C GLU A 65 10.64 -8.39 -4.44
N LYS A 66 9.62 -8.36 -5.31
CA LYS A 66 9.68 -7.61 -6.58
C LYS A 66 9.85 -6.12 -6.34
N ALA A 67 9.12 -5.54 -5.38
CA ALA A 67 9.30 -4.15 -5.00
C ALA A 67 10.72 -3.89 -4.45
N TRP A 68 11.19 -4.79 -3.58
CA TRP A 68 12.54 -4.74 -3.04
C TRP A 68 13.61 -4.72 -4.14
N ASN A 69 13.51 -5.65 -5.09
CA ASN A 69 14.42 -5.72 -6.24
C ASN A 69 14.29 -4.54 -7.21
N ALA A 70 13.14 -3.86 -7.24
CA ALA A 70 12.94 -2.62 -7.99
C ALA A 70 13.54 -1.38 -7.31
N GLY A 71 14.21 -1.54 -6.15
CA GLY A 71 14.84 -0.47 -5.39
C GLY A 71 13.89 0.25 -4.42
N ILE A 72 12.75 -0.35 -4.12
CA ILE A 72 11.75 0.17 -3.17
C ILE A 72 11.90 -0.58 -1.85
N VAL A 73 12.18 0.14 -0.77
CA VAL A 73 12.24 -0.45 0.57
C VAL A 73 10.83 -0.75 1.04
N VAL A 74 10.56 -2.00 1.42
CA VAL A 74 9.28 -2.41 2.01
C VAL A 74 9.44 -2.52 3.53
N VAL A 75 8.61 -1.77 4.26
CA VAL A 75 8.55 -1.78 5.72
C VAL A 75 7.21 -2.35 6.15
N ALA A 76 7.21 -3.47 6.86
CA ALA A 76 6.02 -4.23 7.21
C ALA A 76 5.83 -4.33 8.73
N ALA A 77 4.58 -4.15 9.19
CA ALA A 77 4.21 -4.29 10.58
C ALA A 77 4.24 -5.77 11.03
N ALA A 78 4.80 -6.04 12.20
CA ALA A 78 4.95 -7.41 12.73
C ALA A 78 3.64 -8.14 13.04
N GLY A 79 2.57 -7.40 13.41
CA GLY A 79 1.35 -7.95 14.00
C GLY A 79 1.15 -7.49 15.46
N ASN A 80 -0.05 -7.74 16.01
CA ASN A 80 -0.48 -7.24 17.33
C ASN A 80 -1.14 -8.32 18.23
N ASP A 81 -0.80 -9.59 18.04
CA ASP A 81 -1.33 -10.79 18.70
C ASP A 81 -0.56 -11.18 19.98
N GLY A 82 0.46 -10.41 20.35
CA GLY A 82 1.26 -10.58 21.56
C GLY A 82 2.66 -11.13 21.32
N ASN A 83 3.54 -10.97 22.31
CA ASN A 83 4.98 -11.26 22.16
C ASN A 83 5.32 -12.73 21.86
N ALA A 84 4.41 -13.66 22.11
CA ALA A 84 4.60 -15.08 21.77
C ALA A 84 4.17 -15.43 20.34
N ALA A 85 3.51 -14.51 19.64
CA ALA A 85 2.97 -14.77 18.31
C ALA A 85 4.04 -14.68 17.21
N PRO A 86 3.89 -15.47 16.12
CA PRO A 86 4.72 -15.36 14.94
C PRO A 86 4.54 -14.01 14.26
N LEU A 87 5.45 -13.63 13.35
CA LEU A 87 5.22 -12.46 12.49
C LEU A 87 4.06 -12.74 11.52
N ARG A 88 3.28 -11.71 11.19
CA ARG A 88 2.28 -11.76 10.12
C ARG A 88 2.96 -11.65 8.75
N ASN A 89 2.32 -12.16 7.70
CA ASN A 89 2.79 -11.91 6.32
C ASN A 89 2.36 -10.51 5.87
N PRO A 90 3.21 -9.70 5.20
CA PRO A 90 4.52 -10.06 4.66
C PRO A 90 5.71 -9.78 5.60
N ALA A 91 5.52 -9.36 6.85
CA ALA A 91 6.65 -9.13 7.76
C ALA A 91 7.46 -10.41 8.06
N TYR A 92 6.86 -11.58 7.92
CA TYR A 92 7.58 -12.86 8.00
C TYR A 92 8.62 -13.03 6.86
N ASP A 93 8.41 -12.42 5.69
CA ASP A 93 9.40 -12.43 4.60
C ASP A 93 10.74 -11.83 5.10
N PRO A 94 11.87 -12.54 4.94
CA PRO A 94 13.15 -12.07 5.43
C PRO A 94 13.75 -10.92 4.60
N PHE A 95 13.29 -10.65 3.37
CA PHE A 95 13.79 -9.53 2.58
C PHE A 95 13.32 -8.18 3.11
N VAL A 96 12.05 -8.08 3.53
CA VAL A 96 11.45 -6.81 3.99
C VAL A 96 11.96 -6.40 5.37
N ILE A 97 11.68 -5.16 5.78
CA ILE A 97 11.96 -4.69 7.14
C ILE A 97 10.75 -4.97 8.02
N ALA A 98 10.83 -5.99 8.86
CA ALA A 98 9.80 -6.36 9.84
C ALA A 98 9.93 -5.52 11.11
N VAL A 99 8.87 -4.80 11.45
CA VAL A 99 8.91 -3.80 12.52
C VAL A 99 7.96 -4.17 13.66
N GLY A 100 8.53 -4.40 14.83
CA GLY A 100 7.78 -4.53 16.08
C GLY A 100 7.48 -3.18 16.73
N ALA A 101 6.49 -3.15 17.61
CA ALA A 101 6.11 -1.96 18.38
C ALA A 101 6.86 -1.89 19.71
N ALA A 102 7.51 -0.76 19.96
CA ALA A 102 8.12 -0.43 21.23
C ALA A 102 7.15 0.34 22.15
N GLU A 103 7.31 0.14 23.45
CA GLU A 103 6.78 1.04 24.48
C GLU A 103 7.59 2.34 24.47
N ASN A 104 6.93 3.47 24.66
CA ASN A 104 7.58 4.78 24.72
C ASN A 104 7.09 5.59 25.93
N ASN A 105 8.04 6.05 26.76
CA ASN A 105 7.79 7.02 27.82
C ASN A 105 8.52 8.33 27.51
N THR A 106 7.84 9.48 27.62
CA THR A 106 8.44 10.84 27.70
C THR A 106 9.81 11.03 27.02
N SER A 107 9.93 10.60 25.74
CA SER A 107 11.10 10.68 24.83
C SER A 107 12.04 9.48 24.69
N LYS A 108 11.80 8.33 25.33
CA LYS A 108 12.64 7.12 25.19
C LYS A 108 11.82 5.85 25.01
N ILE A 109 12.42 4.87 24.34
CA ILE A 109 11.90 3.50 24.30
C ILE A 109 12.18 2.84 25.64
N SER A 110 11.15 2.31 26.28
CA SER A 110 11.20 1.71 27.62
C SER A 110 11.02 0.20 27.62
N GLY A 111 10.81 -0.40 26.46
CA GLY A 111 10.57 -1.84 26.30
C GLY A 111 9.92 -2.15 24.95
N VAL A 112 9.56 -3.42 24.76
CA VAL A 112 8.74 -3.86 23.62
C VAL A 112 7.29 -3.94 24.08
N ALA A 113 6.37 -3.50 23.23
CA ALA A 113 4.96 -3.47 23.59
C ALA A 113 4.39 -4.88 23.73
N SER A 114 3.56 -5.08 24.75
CA SER A 114 3.01 -6.41 25.09
C SER A 114 2.18 -7.04 23.97
N PHE A 115 1.56 -6.20 23.12
CA PHE A 115 0.78 -6.64 21.96
C PHE A 115 1.66 -6.97 20.75
N SER A 116 2.91 -6.48 20.66
CA SER A 116 3.71 -6.65 19.45
C SER A 116 4.06 -8.12 19.22
N ASN A 117 3.83 -8.62 18.01
CA ASN A 117 4.39 -9.92 17.61
C ASN A 117 5.91 -9.80 17.62
N CYS A 118 6.57 -10.79 18.22
CA CYS A 118 8.03 -10.86 18.22
C CYS A 118 8.53 -11.81 17.13
N GLY A 119 7.73 -12.80 16.75
CA GLY A 119 8.14 -13.89 15.88
C GLY A 119 8.68 -15.10 16.66
N THR A 120 9.28 -16.02 15.92
CA THR A 120 9.83 -17.28 16.44
C THR A 120 11.36 -17.24 16.44
N SER A 121 12.01 -18.34 16.83
CA SER A 121 13.47 -18.48 16.67
C SER A 121 13.92 -18.55 15.21
N GLU A 122 13.01 -18.90 14.29
CA GLU A 122 13.29 -18.98 12.85
C GLU A 122 13.25 -17.59 12.21
N ARG A 123 12.21 -16.81 12.53
CA ARG A 123 12.03 -15.45 12.03
C ARG A 123 11.36 -14.59 13.08
N PHE A 124 12.01 -13.49 13.40
CA PHE A 124 11.59 -12.49 14.38
C PHE A 124 11.83 -11.09 13.82
N VAL A 125 11.30 -10.05 14.48
CA VAL A 125 11.38 -8.67 13.97
C VAL A 125 12.82 -8.23 13.67
N ASP A 126 13.01 -7.40 12.65
CA ASP A 126 14.35 -6.88 12.33
C ASP A 126 14.77 -5.78 13.32
N LEU A 127 13.81 -4.94 13.71
CA LEU A 127 13.98 -3.90 14.73
C LEU A 127 12.62 -3.50 15.30
N VAL A 128 12.64 -2.67 16.35
CA VAL A 128 11.43 -2.05 16.91
C VAL A 128 11.46 -0.54 16.79
N ALA A 129 10.29 0.08 16.71
CA ALA A 129 10.13 1.53 16.71
C ALA A 129 8.94 1.93 17.60
N PRO A 130 8.81 3.21 18.01
CA PRO A 130 7.70 3.66 18.84
C PRO A 130 6.36 3.28 18.22
N GLY A 131 5.56 2.52 18.99
CA GLY A 131 4.29 1.97 18.51
C GLY A 131 3.16 2.06 19.52
N ARG A 132 3.37 2.61 20.72
CA ARG A 132 2.28 2.82 21.70
C ARG A 132 1.93 4.30 21.82
N SER A 133 0.63 4.59 21.76
CA SER A 133 0.08 5.94 21.95
C SER A 133 0.79 6.99 21.09
N ILE A 134 1.00 6.66 19.82
CA ILE A 134 1.60 7.56 18.84
C ILE A 134 0.52 8.56 18.41
N LEU A 135 0.81 9.84 18.64
CA LEU A 135 -0.06 10.94 18.22
C LEU A 135 0.12 11.19 16.72
N SER A 136 -0.95 11.09 15.95
CA SER A 136 -0.95 11.37 14.51
C SER A 136 -2.23 12.09 14.09
N LEU A 137 -2.33 12.44 12.81
CA LEU A 137 -3.52 13.07 12.24
C LEU A 137 -4.75 12.17 12.39
N ARG A 138 -5.86 12.78 12.80
CA ARG A 138 -7.17 12.14 12.91
C ARG A 138 -7.87 12.13 11.56
N ALA A 139 -8.63 11.08 11.27
CA ALA A 139 -9.60 11.03 10.19
C ALA A 139 -11.02 11.01 10.77
N PRO A 140 -11.70 12.17 10.91
CA PRO A 140 -13.03 12.23 11.50
C PRO A 140 -14.05 11.35 10.77
N GLY A 141 -14.87 10.61 11.51
CA GLY A 141 -15.89 9.69 10.97
C GLY A 141 -15.35 8.36 10.43
N SER A 142 -14.04 8.12 10.50
CA SER A 142 -13.47 6.81 10.19
C SER A 142 -13.87 5.75 11.22
N TYR A 143 -13.72 4.47 10.87
CA TYR A 143 -13.99 3.36 11.79
C TYR A 143 -13.25 3.52 13.14
N ALA A 144 -11.96 3.86 13.10
CA ALA A 144 -11.18 4.07 14.32
C ALA A 144 -11.69 5.25 15.15
N ASP A 145 -12.10 6.35 14.48
CA ASP A 145 -12.62 7.53 15.15
C ASP A 145 -13.96 7.27 15.85
N LEU A 146 -14.84 6.50 15.21
CA LEU A 146 -16.16 6.17 15.74
C LEU A 146 -16.10 5.14 16.88
N ASN A 147 -15.20 4.17 16.79
CA ASN A 147 -15.10 3.07 17.76
C ASN A 147 -14.16 3.36 18.94
N TYR A 148 -13.25 4.34 18.81
CA TYR A 148 -12.31 4.72 19.87
C TYR A 148 -12.29 6.25 20.09
N PRO A 149 -13.43 6.89 20.41
CA PRO A 149 -13.51 8.35 20.54
C PRO A 149 -12.61 8.92 21.63
N GLN A 150 -12.27 8.13 22.65
CA GLN A 150 -11.35 8.52 23.73
C GLN A 150 -9.90 8.75 23.27
N ALA A 151 -9.53 8.26 22.09
CA ALA A 151 -8.21 8.46 21.52
C ALA A 151 -8.08 9.78 20.74
N ALA A 152 -9.19 10.50 20.52
CA ALA A 152 -9.16 11.82 19.89
C ALA A 152 -8.52 12.86 20.83
N VAL A 153 -7.65 13.69 20.28
CA VAL A 153 -6.93 14.75 21.01
C VAL A 153 -7.12 16.07 20.28
N ASP A 154 -7.66 17.07 20.99
CA ASP A 154 -7.86 18.44 20.53
C ASP A 154 -8.58 18.56 19.16
N GLY A 155 -9.47 17.60 18.86
CA GLY A 155 -10.24 17.52 17.62
C GLY A 155 -9.45 17.21 16.34
N THR A 156 -8.12 17.39 16.36
CA THR A 156 -7.23 17.32 15.19
C THR A 156 -6.41 16.04 15.15
N TYR A 157 -6.07 15.50 16.31
CA TYR A 157 -5.15 14.38 16.43
C TYR A 157 -5.83 13.13 17.00
N PHE A 158 -5.14 12.01 16.86
CA PHE A 158 -5.60 10.71 17.34
C PHE A 158 -4.41 9.91 17.87
N LEU A 159 -4.60 9.25 19.03
CA LEU A 159 -3.62 8.35 19.61
C LEU A 159 -3.82 6.93 19.08
N GLY A 160 -2.82 6.40 18.37
CA GLY A 160 -2.83 5.03 17.86
C GLY A 160 -1.80 4.14 18.56
N SER A 161 -2.14 2.87 18.76
CA SER A 161 -1.18 1.85 19.20
C SER A 161 -1.18 0.66 18.25
N GLY A 162 0.01 0.17 17.90
CA GLY A 162 0.20 -0.95 16.99
C GLY A 162 1.58 -0.98 16.33
N SER A 163 1.98 -2.14 15.84
CA SER A 163 3.14 -2.29 14.95
C SER A 163 2.94 -1.53 13.63
N SER A 164 1.70 -1.25 13.23
CA SER A 164 1.34 -0.34 12.14
C SER A 164 1.95 1.06 12.29
N GLN A 165 1.88 1.65 13.49
CA GLN A 165 2.45 2.96 13.79
C GLN A 165 3.98 2.89 13.77
N ALA A 166 4.56 1.83 14.35
CA ALA A 166 6.00 1.61 14.34
C ALA A 166 6.56 1.48 12.91
N ALA A 167 5.88 0.73 12.03
CA ALA A 167 6.24 0.59 10.62
C ALA A 167 6.23 1.95 9.89
N ALA A 168 5.24 2.81 10.16
CA ALA A 168 5.20 4.16 9.60
C ALA A 168 6.38 5.04 10.07
N VAL A 169 6.78 4.94 11.35
CA VAL A 169 7.97 5.64 11.88
C VAL A 169 9.24 5.16 11.17
N VAL A 170 9.41 3.85 10.99
CA VAL A 170 10.56 3.28 10.27
C VAL A 170 10.57 3.69 8.81
N ALA A 171 9.41 3.71 8.13
CA ALA A 171 9.31 4.18 6.75
C ALA A 171 9.74 5.66 6.61
N GLY A 172 9.38 6.51 7.57
CA GLY A 172 9.90 7.88 7.63
C GLY A 172 11.42 7.94 7.83
N GLY A 173 11.98 7.07 8.66
CA GLY A 173 13.42 6.90 8.84
C GLY A 173 14.13 6.47 7.55
N VAL A 174 13.57 5.50 6.84
CA VAL A 174 14.05 5.07 5.52
C VAL A 174 14.05 6.23 4.52
N ALA A 175 12.98 7.02 4.48
CA ALA A 175 12.91 8.18 3.59
C ALA A 175 14.04 9.20 3.89
N LEU A 176 14.39 9.41 5.17
CA LEU A 176 15.53 10.25 5.55
C LEU A 176 16.87 9.67 5.13
N VAL A 177 17.05 8.34 5.23
CA VAL A 177 18.27 7.67 4.74
C VAL A 177 18.42 7.87 3.24
N LEU A 178 17.34 7.70 2.48
CA LEU A 178 17.35 7.81 1.02
C LEU A 178 17.39 9.26 0.51
N ASP A 179 16.97 10.23 1.31
CA ASP A 179 17.17 11.66 1.02
C ASP A 179 18.67 12.01 1.08
N LYS A 180 19.38 11.50 2.08
CA LYS A 180 20.82 11.69 2.24
C LYS A 180 21.65 10.86 1.27
N HIS A 181 21.24 9.62 1.03
CA HIS A 181 21.93 8.62 0.24
C HIS A 181 20.99 7.99 -0.80
N PRO A 182 20.64 8.73 -1.87
CA PRO A 182 19.67 8.27 -2.88
C PRO A 182 20.13 7.02 -3.63
N GLU A 183 21.43 6.73 -3.64
CA GLU A 183 22.06 5.60 -4.31
C GLU A 183 21.88 4.25 -3.59
N LEU A 184 21.45 4.25 -2.33
CA LEU A 184 21.40 3.00 -1.56
C LEU A 184 20.35 2.03 -2.06
N THR A 185 20.73 0.76 -2.08
CA THR A 185 19.81 -0.35 -2.29
C THR A 185 19.00 -0.63 -1.03
N PRO A 186 17.83 -1.28 -1.15
CA PRO A 186 17.06 -1.69 0.03
C PRO A 186 17.84 -2.56 1.02
N ASP A 187 18.70 -3.47 0.54
CA ASP A 187 19.61 -4.27 1.37
C ASP A 187 20.54 -3.40 2.23
N GLN A 188 21.16 -2.38 1.62
CA GLN A 188 22.02 -1.45 2.35
C GLN A 188 21.22 -0.66 3.38
N VAL A 189 20.02 -0.19 3.04
CA VAL A 189 19.14 0.52 3.99
C VAL A 189 18.79 -0.38 5.17
N LYS A 190 18.31 -1.60 4.93
CA LYS A 190 17.96 -2.57 5.98
C LYS A 190 19.14 -2.82 6.91
N LYS A 191 20.31 -3.14 6.34
CA LYS A 191 21.53 -3.36 7.12
C LYS A 191 21.95 -2.13 7.92
N MET A 192 21.85 -0.94 7.33
CA MET A 192 22.21 0.31 7.98
C MET A 192 21.29 0.63 9.16
N LEU A 193 19.98 0.39 9.04
CA LEU A 193 19.04 0.55 10.15
C LEU A 193 19.34 -0.44 11.29
N MET A 194 19.49 -1.73 10.96
CA MET A 194 19.73 -2.78 11.96
C MET A 194 21.07 -2.60 12.67
N ALA A 195 22.16 -2.33 11.94
CA ALA A 195 23.49 -2.19 12.52
C ALA A 195 23.64 -0.97 13.46
N ASN A 196 22.72 0.00 13.37
CA ASN A 196 22.74 1.24 14.15
C ASN A 196 21.57 1.34 15.14
N ALA A 197 20.78 0.29 15.30
CA ALA A 197 19.73 0.21 16.29
C ALA A 197 20.30 0.24 17.73
N THR A 198 19.51 0.72 18.68
CA THR A 198 19.89 0.81 20.09
C THR A 198 19.28 -0.36 20.86
N TYR A 199 20.11 -1.12 21.56
CA TYR A 199 19.67 -2.24 22.39
C TYR A 199 18.54 -1.83 23.36
N VAL A 200 17.49 -2.63 23.43
CA VAL A 200 16.34 -2.41 24.32
C VAL A 200 16.54 -3.23 25.58
N GLN A 201 16.88 -2.55 26.67
CA GLN A 201 17.14 -3.20 27.97
C GLN A 201 15.93 -4.00 28.44
N GLY A 202 16.14 -5.28 28.76
CA GLY A 202 15.10 -6.16 29.30
C GLY A 202 14.16 -6.78 28.26
N ALA A 203 14.27 -6.42 26.98
CA ALA A 203 13.54 -7.09 25.91
C ALA A 203 14.27 -8.38 25.48
N SER A 204 13.52 -9.44 25.16
CA SER A 204 14.12 -10.64 24.55
C SER A 204 14.74 -10.31 23.19
N PHE A 205 15.71 -11.11 22.77
CA PHE A 205 16.35 -10.94 21.47
C PHE A 205 15.35 -11.00 20.31
N THR A 206 14.41 -11.97 20.34
CA THR A 206 13.36 -12.09 19.33
C THR A 206 12.42 -10.89 19.32
N CYS A 207 12.13 -10.28 20.47
CA CYS A 207 11.21 -9.15 20.54
C CYS A 207 11.82 -7.82 20.12
N GLN A 208 13.13 -7.63 20.31
CA GLN A 208 13.79 -6.38 19.94
C GLN A 208 14.45 -6.42 18.55
N GLY A 209 14.74 -7.61 18.01
CA GLY A 209 15.56 -7.76 16.81
C GLY A 209 16.95 -7.17 17.03
N ALA A 210 17.37 -6.28 16.12
CA ALA A 210 18.60 -5.51 16.29
C ALA A 210 18.50 -4.41 17.37
N GLY A 211 17.29 -4.09 17.82
CA GLY A 211 17.01 -3.08 18.83
C GLY A 211 16.03 -2.01 18.36
N ALA A 212 15.97 -0.91 19.10
CA ALA A 212 15.19 0.27 18.79
C ALA A 212 15.79 1.10 17.65
N LEU A 213 14.96 1.54 16.71
CA LEU A 213 15.36 2.50 15.67
C LEU A 213 16.03 3.74 16.30
N ASN A 214 17.25 4.03 15.88
CA ASN A 214 17.99 5.23 16.30
C ASN A 214 18.48 6.01 15.08
N MET A 215 17.70 7.01 14.67
CA MET A 215 18.04 7.83 13.50
C MET A 215 19.28 8.69 13.71
N GLY A 216 19.66 9.03 14.94
CA GLY A 216 20.91 9.77 15.21
C GLY A 216 22.14 8.94 14.82
N ASN A 217 22.15 7.67 15.23
CA ASN A 217 23.21 6.73 14.87
C ASN A 217 23.19 6.43 13.36
N VAL A 218 22.02 6.09 12.82
CA VAL A 218 21.84 5.79 11.39
C VAL A 218 22.33 6.96 10.54
N TYR A 219 21.88 8.18 10.82
CA TYR A 219 22.20 9.35 10.00
C TYR A 219 23.67 9.77 10.09
N SER A 220 24.38 9.35 11.13
CA SER A 220 25.82 9.59 11.30
C SER A 220 26.69 8.47 10.74
N ALA A 221 26.12 7.31 10.42
CA ALA A 221 26.86 6.16 9.91
C ALA A 221 27.21 6.31 8.42
N ASN A 222 28.31 5.66 8.03
CA ASN A 222 28.65 5.50 6.62
C ASN A 222 27.79 4.40 6.00
N PRO A 223 27.36 4.54 4.74
CA PRO A 223 26.66 3.47 4.06
C PRO A 223 27.47 2.16 4.00
N PRO A 224 26.86 1.01 4.27
CA PRO A 224 27.55 -0.28 4.17
C PRO A 224 27.85 -0.62 2.71
N ASN A 225 28.90 -1.39 2.46
CA ASN A 225 29.21 -1.86 1.11
C ASN A 225 28.09 -2.76 0.56
N VAL A 226 27.76 -2.61 -0.74
CA VAL A 226 26.70 -3.37 -1.43
C VAL A 226 26.87 -4.88 -1.25
N ASN A 227 28.07 -5.42 -1.51
CA ASN A 227 28.32 -6.87 -1.44
C ASN A 227 28.15 -7.41 -0.02
N SER A 228 28.53 -6.62 0.99
CA SER A 228 28.37 -7.02 2.39
C SER A 228 26.92 -6.93 2.88
N SER A 229 26.08 -6.16 2.16
CA SER A 229 24.68 -5.93 2.51
C SER A 229 23.73 -6.91 1.82
N ALA A 230 24.20 -7.54 0.74
CA ALA A 230 23.41 -8.44 -0.08
C ALA A 230 22.77 -9.54 0.77
N GLN A 231 21.44 -9.61 0.72
CA GLN A 231 20.69 -10.67 1.39
C GLN A 231 20.85 -12.00 0.65
N THR A 232 21.00 -13.10 1.37
CA THR A 232 21.23 -14.45 0.82
C THR A 232 20.06 -15.40 1.05
N TYR A 233 18.88 -14.85 1.40
CA TYR A 233 17.67 -15.63 1.60
C TYR A 233 17.19 -16.23 0.28
N GLN A 234 16.49 -17.35 0.36
CA GLN A 234 15.86 -17.97 -0.78
C GLN A 234 14.71 -17.08 -1.25
N PRO A 235 14.70 -16.58 -2.50
CA PRO A 235 13.59 -15.76 -2.98
C PRO A 235 12.30 -16.56 -3.07
N SER A 236 11.17 -15.87 -2.87
CA SER A 236 9.86 -16.42 -3.15
C SER A 236 9.64 -16.66 -4.62
N TYR A 237 9.12 -17.84 -4.94
CA TYR A 237 8.67 -18.19 -6.29
C TYR A 237 7.27 -17.64 -6.58
N GLY A 238 6.48 -17.26 -5.57
CA GLY A 238 5.12 -16.73 -5.73
C GLY A 238 4.12 -17.68 -6.38
N ASN A 239 4.41 -18.99 -6.39
CA ASN A 239 3.61 -20.02 -7.04
C ASN A 239 2.68 -20.77 -6.07
N GLY A 240 2.56 -20.30 -4.83
CA GLY A 240 1.71 -20.82 -3.78
C GLY A 240 0.23 -20.46 -3.95
N SER A 241 -0.56 -20.91 -2.98
CA SER A 241 -2.01 -20.72 -2.95
C SER A 241 -2.32 -19.30 -2.49
N LEU A 242 -3.29 -18.66 -3.15
CA LEU A 242 -3.86 -17.39 -2.68
C LEU A 242 -4.60 -17.59 -1.36
N GLU A 243 -5.36 -18.67 -1.24
CA GLU A 243 -6.13 -18.96 -0.03
C GLU A 243 -5.21 -19.17 1.18
N ALA A 244 -4.11 -19.91 0.99
CA ALA A 244 -3.10 -20.06 2.02
C ALA A 244 -2.40 -18.74 2.37
N ALA A 245 -2.31 -17.78 1.44
CA ALA A 245 -1.79 -16.44 1.72
C ALA A 245 -2.76 -15.57 2.54
N ARG A 246 -4.08 -15.76 2.34
CA ARG A 246 -5.12 -15.09 3.14
C ARG A 246 -5.13 -15.54 4.59
N GLY A 247 -4.91 -16.83 4.82
CA GLY A 247 -5.05 -17.40 6.16
C GLY A 247 -6.52 -17.48 6.57
N ASP A 248 -6.82 -17.09 7.81
CA ASP A 248 -8.15 -17.22 8.40
C ASP A 248 -9.02 -15.96 8.21
N ASN A 249 -8.44 -14.88 7.69
CA ASN A 249 -9.12 -13.60 7.51
C ASN A 249 -9.52 -13.37 6.05
N HIS A 250 -10.83 -13.30 5.81
CA HIS A 250 -11.40 -13.06 4.49
C HIS A 250 -12.25 -11.79 4.46
N VAL A 251 -12.09 -11.01 3.39
CA VAL A 251 -13.03 -9.93 3.08
C VAL A 251 -14.36 -10.56 2.64
N SER A 252 -15.47 -9.95 3.04
CA SER A 252 -16.81 -10.41 2.67
C SER A 252 -17.55 -9.35 1.86
N ASP A 253 -18.25 -9.75 0.80
CA ASP A 253 -19.19 -8.91 0.06
C ASP A 253 -20.62 -9.42 0.31
N ASN A 254 -21.50 -8.56 0.80
CA ASN A 254 -22.90 -8.89 1.15
C ASN A 254 -23.04 -10.14 2.04
N GLY A 255 -22.09 -10.36 2.97
CA GLY A 255 -22.08 -11.52 3.88
C GLY A 255 -21.51 -12.81 3.28
N VAL A 256 -21.00 -12.77 2.04
CA VAL A 256 -20.29 -13.88 1.40
C VAL A 256 -18.79 -13.62 1.46
N ALA A 257 -18.07 -14.48 2.18
CA ALA A 257 -16.61 -14.41 2.26
C ALA A 257 -15.96 -14.75 0.92
N LEU A 258 -14.95 -13.97 0.53
CA LEU A 258 -14.10 -14.24 -0.62
C LEU A 258 -13.11 -15.33 -0.25
N VAL A 259 -13.36 -16.55 -0.72
CA VAL A 259 -12.55 -17.73 -0.40
C VAL A 259 -12.04 -18.43 -1.66
N GLY A 260 -10.96 -19.17 -1.51
CA GLY A 260 -10.37 -20.01 -2.55
C GLY A 260 -9.49 -19.25 -3.54
N GLU A 261 -9.15 -19.90 -4.64
CA GLU A 261 -8.18 -19.40 -5.64
C GLU A 261 -8.83 -18.43 -6.64
N TYR A 262 -9.45 -17.37 -6.13
CA TYR A 262 -10.07 -16.29 -6.91
C TYR A 262 -9.70 -14.94 -6.32
N ASP A 263 -9.44 -13.96 -7.19
CA ASP A 263 -9.26 -12.58 -6.74
C ASP A 263 -10.57 -11.91 -6.34
N ILE A 264 -10.48 -10.69 -5.81
CA ILE A 264 -11.66 -9.90 -5.39
C ILE A 264 -12.63 -9.57 -6.53
N MET A 265 -12.23 -9.76 -7.80
CA MET A 265 -13.10 -9.60 -8.96
C MET A 265 -13.71 -10.92 -9.44
N GLY A 266 -13.48 -12.02 -8.72
CA GLY A 266 -13.93 -13.35 -9.09
C GLY A 266 -13.14 -13.99 -10.24
N SER A 267 -11.98 -13.44 -10.61
CA SER A 267 -11.11 -14.05 -11.61
C SER A 267 -10.29 -15.18 -10.99
N PRO A 268 -10.10 -16.32 -11.67
CA PRO A 268 -9.26 -17.39 -11.16
C PRO A 268 -7.83 -16.90 -10.90
N TRP A 269 -7.30 -17.26 -9.74
CA TRP A 269 -5.91 -17.02 -9.38
C TRP A 269 -5.00 -17.96 -10.16
N ILE A 270 -4.07 -17.40 -10.91
CA ILE A 270 -3.08 -18.17 -11.68
C ILE A 270 -1.69 -17.82 -11.16
N PRO A 271 -1.09 -18.65 -10.28
CA PRO A 271 0.19 -18.34 -9.64
C PRO A 271 1.32 -18.07 -10.63
N TYR A 272 1.31 -18.75 -11.79
CA TYR A 272 2.27 -18.51 -12.87
C TYR A 272 2.31 -17.05 -13.35
N CYS A 273 1.18 -16.33 -13.31
CA CYS A 273 1.10 -14.94 -13.74
C CYS A 273 1.75 -14.00 -12.72
N VAL A 274 1.65 -14.34 -11.43
CA VAL A 274 2.31 -13.61 -10.33
C VAL A 274 3.82 -13.76 -10.39
N VAL A 275 4.31 -14.95 -10.71
CA VAL A 275 5.75 -15.19 -10.96
C VAL A 275 6.30 -14.29 -12.08
N LYS A 276 5.47 -13.97 -13.08
CA LYS A 276 5.80 -13.06 -14.19
C LYS A 276 5.62 -11.57 -13.87
N GLY A 277 5.24 -11.22 -12.65
CA GLY A 277 4.97 -9.84 -12.24
C GLY A 277 3.62 -9.33 -12.72
N LYS A 278 2.58 -10.18 -12.75
CA LYS A 278 1.20 -9.82 -13.06
C LYS A 278 0.26 -10.17 -11.89
N THR A 279 -0.89 -9.52 -11.79
CA THR A 279 -1.70 -9.54 -10.56
C THR A 279 -2.73 -10.67 -10.47
N ALA A 280 -3.14 -11.32 -11.57
CA ALA A 280 -4.09 -12.45 -11.50
C ALA A 280 -4.16 -13.32 -12.78
N THR A 281 -4.13 -12.73 -13.97
CA THR A 281 -4.21 -13.48 -15.24
C THR A 281 -3.04 -13.15 -16.15
N CYS A 282 -2.62 -14.15 -16.94
CA CYS A 282 -1.40 -14.02 -17.76
C CYS A 282 -1.60 -13.09 -18.96
N ASP A 283 -2.84 -12.64 -19.15
CA ASP A 283 -3.30 -11.78 -20.23
C ASP A 283 -3.53 -10.32 -19.79
N THR A 284 -3.31 -9.96 -18.52
CA THR A 284 -3.52 -8.59 -18.02
C THR A 284 -2.21 -7.89 -17.70
N THR A 285 -1.37 -7.69 -18.71
CA THR A 285 -0.71 -6.38 -18.79
C THR A 285 -1.76 -5.41 -19.28
N HIS A 286 -2.21 -4.48 -18.46
CA HIS A 286 -2.26 -3.06 -18.78
C HIS A 286 -3.19 -2.33 -17.79
N TRP A 287 -2.58 -1.51 -16.94
CA TRP A 287 -3.17 -0.24 -16.57
C TRP A 287 -3.42 0.55 -17.85
N THR A 288 -4.68 0.78 -18.20
CA THR A 288 -5.04 1.69 -19.30
C THR A 288 -5.98 2.74 -18.76
N GLY A 289 -5.40 3.90 -18.46
CA GLY A 289 -6.13 5.13 -18.22
C GLY A 289 -7.03 5.13 -16.97
N GLY A 290 -6.42 4.93 -15.81
CA GLY A 290 -7.11 5.05 -14.52
C GLY A 290 -8.00 3.86 -14.14
N ASN A 291 -8.08 2.84 -14.99
CA ASN A 291 -8.74 1.57 -14.69
C ASN A 291 -7.72 0.52 -14.28
N PHE A 292 -7.96 -0.05 -13.10
CA PHE A 292 -7.35 -1.29 -12.66
C PHE A 292 -8.47 -2.28 -12.37
N ASN A 293 -8.44 -3.44 -13.02
CA ASN A 293 -9.39 -4.53 -12.77
C ASN A 293 -10.87 -4.08 -12.71
N GLY A 294 -11.28 -3.12 -13.56
CA GLY A 294 -12.67 -2.67 -13.65
C GLY A 294 -13.16 -1.70 -12.57
N VAL A 295 -12.29 -1.18 -11.70
CA VAL A 295 -12.66 -0.18 -10.67
C VAL A 295 -11.99 1.17 -10.93
N THR A 296 -12.77 2.23 -10.73
CA THR A 296 -12.39 3.64 -10.97
C THR A 296 -11.89 4.32 -9.70
N TRP A 297 -10.77 5.05 -9.82
CA TRP A 297 -10.13 5.80 -8.74
C TRP A 297 -10.57 7.28 -8.69
N SER A 298 -10.60 7.91 -7.51
CA SER A 298 -10.93 9.34 -7.31
C SER A 298 -9.71 10.21 -6.95
N GLY A 299 -9.69 11.48 -7.41
CA GLY A 299 -8.71 12.51 -6.97
C GLY A 299 -7.57 12.86 -7.92
N VAL A 300 -7.72 12.68 -9.24
CA VAL A 300 -6.63 12.84 -10.23
C VAL A 300 -6.95 13.91 -11.28
N SER A 301 -5.91 14.64 -11.73
CA SER A 301 -5.98 15.58 -12.85
C SER A 301 -5.29 14.98 -14.07
N TRP A 302 -5.95 15.01 -15.24
CA TRP A 302 -5.51 14.37 -16.48
C TRP A 302 -5.33 15.38 -17.61
N SER A 303 -4.29 15.23 -18.44
CA SER A 303 -4.06 16.07 -19.63
C SER A 303 -3.58 15.27 -20.84
N GLY A 304 -4.16 15.47 -22.02
CA GLY A 304 -3.62 15.04 -23.33
C GLY A 304 -3.90 13.58 -23.75
N LEU A 305 -5.08 13.03 -23.44
CA LEU A 305 -5.43 11.62 -23.69
C LEU A 305 -6.40 11.45 -24.88
N SER A 306 -6.36 10.29 -25.56
CA SER A 306 -7.30 9.93 -26.64
C SER A 306 -7.85 8.52 -26.48
N TRP A 307 -9.15 8.33 -26.71
CA TRP A 307 -9.87 7.09 -26.40
C TRP A 307 -10.88 6.70 -27.50
N SER A 308 -10.83 5.45 -27.99
CA SER A 308 -11.78 4.88 -28.99
C SER A 308 -12.40 3.54 -28.54
N GLY A 309 -13.70 3.32 -28.75
CA GLY A 309 -14.37 2.00 -28.56
C GLY A 309 -14.45 1.41 -27.14
N VAL A 310 -14.89 2.19 -26.13
CA VAL A 310 -15.02 1.74 -24.71
C VAL A 310 -16.44 2.02 -24.22
N SER A 311 -17.00 1.14 -23.40
CA SER A 311 -18.32 1.27 -22.77
C SER A 311 -18.17 1.33 -21.25
N TRP A 312 -18.93 2.21 -20.60
CA TRP A 312 -18.87 2.46 -19.16
C TRP A 312 -20.26 2.33 -18.54
N SER A 313 -20.39 1.57 -17.44
CA SER A 313 -21.64 1.42 -16.70
C SER A 313 -21.42 1.51 -15.19
N GLY A 314 -22.24 2.28 -14.46
CA GLY A 314 -22.24 2.31 -13.00
C GLY A 314 -21.07 3.08 -12.36
N VAL A 315 -20.46 4.01 -13.09
CA VAL A 315 -19.23 4.72 -12.65
C VAL A 315 -19.56 6.05 -11.96
N SER A 316 -18.88 6.38 -10.86
CA SER A 316 -19.02 7.68 -10.18
C SER A 316 -17.68 8.41 -10.09
N TRP A 317 -17.66 9.68 -10.48
CA TRP A 317 -16.48 10.56 -10.51
C TRP A 317 -16.69 11.76 -9.59
N SER A 318 -15.72 12.06 -8.73
CA SER A 318 -15.75 13.26 -7.87
C SER A 318 -14.40 13.98 -7.85
N GLY A 319 -14.41 15.30 -8.03
CA GLY A 319 -13.22 16.16 -7.90
C GLY A 319 -12.14 15.97 -8.97
N VAL A 320 -12.53 15.60 -10.19
CA VAL A 320 -11.60 15.25 -11.29
C VAL A 320 -11.42 16.43 -12.25
N SER A 321 -10.22 16.65 -12.79
CA SER A 321 -9.99 17.65 -13.84
C SER A 321 -9.41 17.00 -15.10
N TRP A 322 -9.92 17.38 -16.27
CA TRP A 322 -9.51 16.84 -17.57
C TRP A 322 -9.15 17.98 -18.53
N SER A 323 -8.07 17.84 -19.28
CA SER A 323 -7.67 18.80 -20.31
C SER A 323 -7.18 18.11 -21.59
N GLY A 324 -7.54 18.62 -22.78
CA GLY A 324 -7.02 18.11 -24.06
C GLY A 324 -7.41 16.68 -24.39
N VAL A 325 -8.65 16.26 -24.08
CA VAL A 325 -9.08 14.85 -24.21
C VAL A 325 -10.05 14.63 -25.37
N SER A 326 -9.81 13.61 -26.18
CA SER A 326 -10.66 13.24 -27.33
C SER A 326 -11.29 11.85 -27.17
N TRP A 327 -12.60 11.74 -27.44
CA TRP A 327 -13.40 10.53 -27.30
C TRP A 327 -14.11 10.19 -28.60
N SER A 328 -14.05 8.93 -29.05
CA SER A 328 -14.81 8.45 -30.20
C SER A 328 -15.52 7.12 -29.94
N SER A 329 -16.78 6.99 -30.43
CA SER A 329 -17.57 5.74 -30.42
C SER A 329 -17.74 5.12 -29.03
N LYS A 330 -18.41 5.82 -28.11
CA LYS A 330 -18.52 5.44 -26.69
C LYS A 330 -19.97 5.31 -26.21
N THR A 331 -20.19 4.52 -25.17
CA THR A 331 -21.49 4.40 -24.48
C THR A 331 -21.30 4.56 -22.98
N TRP A 332 -22.13 5.39 -22.36
CA TRP A 332 -22.16 5.62 -20.91
C TRP A 332 -23.55 5.33 -20.36
N SER A 333 -23.64 4.46 -19.35
CA SER A 333 -24.89 4.14 -18.65
C SER A 333 -24.77 4.30 -17.13
N ASN A 334 -25.78 4.87 -16.47
CA ASN A 334 -25.90 4.89 -14.99
C ASN A 334 -24.69 5.49 -14.27
N ALA A 335 -24.14 6.59 -14.77
CA ALA A 335 -22.91 7.15 -14.24
C ALA A 335 -23.16 8.52 -13.59
N ALA A 336 -22.29 8.91 -12.65
CA ALA A 336 -22.42 10.12 -11.84
C ALA A 336 -21.14 10.95 -11.85
N TRP A 337 -21.24 12.27 -11.95
CA TRP A 337 -20.11 13.20 -11.95
C TRP A 337 -20.39 14.36 -10.99
N ASN A 338 -19.45 14.63 -10.09
CA ASN A 338 -19.52 15.72 -9.11
C ASN A 338 -18.21 16.51 -9.07
N GLY A 339 -18.25 17.84 -9.20
CA GLY A 339 -17.05 18.67 -9.04
C GLY A 339 -15.99 18.45 -10.13
N VAL A 340 -16.41 18.19 -11.38
CA VAL A 340 -15.50 17.83 -12.48
C VAL A 340 -15.24 19.01 -13.41
N SER A 341 -13.97 19.30 -13.72
CA SER A 341 -13.55 20.36 -14.65
C SER A 341 -13.03 19.78 -15.95
N TRP A 342 -13.36 20.42 -17.08
CA TRP A 342 -13.02 19.97 -18.42
C TRP A 342 -12.49 21.12 -19.28
N SER A 343 -11.39 20.92 -20.00
CA SER A 343 -10.88 21.88 -20.99
C SER A 343 -10.38 21.20 -22.29
N GLY A 344 -10.60 21.81 -23.45
CA GLY A 344 -10.02 21.35 -24.72
C GLY A 344 -10.47 19.95 -25.16
N LEU A 345 -11.77 19.67 -25.15
CA LEU A 345 -12.30 18.34 -25.42
C LEU A 345 -12.89 18.18 -26.84
N SER A 346 -12.84 16.95 -27.36
CA SER A 346 -13.55 16.54 -28.58
C SER A 346 -14.29 15.23 -28.38
N TRP A 347 -15.56 15.15 -28.80
CA TRP A 347 -16.39 13.95 -28.67
C TRP A 347 -17.02 13.60 -30.02
N SER A 348 -16.94 12.34 -30.45
CA SER A 348 -17.64 11.85 -31.66
C SER A 348 -18.31 10.50 -31.43
N GLY A 349 -19.56 10.34 -31.90
CA GLY A 349 -20.26 9.05 -31.83
C GLY A 349 -20.48 8.51 -30.41
N VAL A 350 -20.72 9.39 -29.44
CA VAL A 350 -20.94 9.02 -28.03
C VAL A 350 -22.43 8.96 -27.70
N THR A 351 -22.83 7.96 -26.89
CA THR A 351 -24.20 7.78 -26.39
C THR A 351 -24.22 7.80 -24.86
N TRP A 352 -25.26 8.41 -24.28
CA TRP A 352 -25.42 8.60 -22.84
C TRP A 352 -26.80 8.10 -22.38
N SER A 353 -26.88 7.37 -21.26
CA SER A 353 -28.14 6.94 -20.63
C SER A 353 -28.01 6.91 -19.09
N GLY A 354 -29.04 7.34 -18.36
CA GLY A 354 -29.04 7.29 -16.88
C GLY A 354 -27.89 8.06 -16.21
N VAL A 355 -27.41 9.14 -16.83
CA VAL A 355 -26.22 9.89 -16.40
C VAL A 355 -26.62 11.10 -15.56
N SER A 356 -25.89 11.37 -14.47
CA SER A 356 -26.12 12.52 -13.57
C SER A 356 -24.87 13.40 -13.42
N TRP A 357 -25.06 14.72 -13.44
CA TRP A 357 -23.98 15.71 -13.43
C TRP A 357 -24.19 16.76 -12.34
N SER A 358 -23.14 17.15 -11.63
CA SER A 358 -23.19 18.24 -10.63
C SER A 358 -21.83 18.94 -10.48
N GLY A 359 -21.84 20.26 -10.25
CA GLY A 359 -20.61 21.02 -9.97
C GLY A 359 -19.58 21.01 -11.12
N LEU A 360 -20.02 21.17 -12.37
CA LEU A 360 -19.13 21.07 -13.54
C LEU A 360 -18.57 22.41 -14.02
N SER A 361 -17.40 22.38 -14.63
CA SER A 361 -16.82 23.48 -15.42
C SER A 361 -16.34 22.95 -16.78
N TRP A 362 -16.65 23.66 -17.88
CA TRP A 362 -16.26 23.27 -19.24
C TRP A 362 -15.66 24.43 -20.02
N SER A 363 -14.61 24.19 -20.79
CA SER A 363 -14.03 25.17 -21.73
C SER A 363 -13.49 24.48 -23.00
N GLY A 364 -13.65 25.08 -24.18
CA GLY A 364 -13.09 24.54 -25.43
C GLY A 364 -13.56 23.13 -25.79
N VAL A 365 -14.87 22.86 -25.75
CA VAL A 365 -15.46 21.54 -26.03
C VAL A 365 -16.09 21.51 -27.43
N SER A 366 -15.89 20.41 -28.16
CA SER A 366 -16.52 20.13 -29.46
C SER A 366 -17.23 18.76 -29.46
N TRP A 367 -18.39 18.67 -30.11
CA TRP A 367 -19.23 17.47 -30.19
C TRP A 367 -19.67 17.19 -31.64
N ASP A 368 -19.48 15.95 -32.09
CA ASP A 368 -20.11 15.38 -33.29
C ASP A 368 -21.07 14.25 -32.84
N GLY A 369 -22.32 14.64 -32.57
CA GLY A 369 -23.37 13.78 -32.02
C GLY A 369 -24.21 14.47 -30.94
N PRO A 370 -25.16 13.78 -30.29
CA PRO A 370 -25.97 14.37 -29.22
C PRO A 370 -25.11 14.70 -28.00
N ALA A 371 -25.12 15.97 -27.59
CA ALA A 371 -24.50 16.43 -26.35
C ALA A 371 -25.22 15.81 -25.12
N PRO A 372 -24.55 15.68 -23.96
CA PRO A 372 -25.19 15.25 -22.72
C PRO A 372 -26.33 16.21 -22.37
N ARG A 373 -27.48 15.68 -21.93
CA ARG A 373 -28.53 16.49 -21.34
C ARG A 373 -28.15 16.82 -19.90
N PHE A 374 -28.20 18.11 -19.56
CA PHE A 374 -28.04 18.61 -18.20
C PHE A 374 -29.44 18.88 -17.68
N ASP A 375 -29.91 18.05 -16.74
CA ASP A 375 -31.14 18.28 -16.00
C ASP A 375 -30.82 18.86 -14.63
#